data_AF-A0A2M8NG98-F1
#
_entry.id   AF-A0A2M8NG98-F1
#
_cell.length_a   1.000
_cell.length_b   1.000
_cell.length_c   1.000
_cell.angle_alpha   90.00
_cell.angle_beta   90.00
_cell.angle_gamma   90.00
#
_symmetry.space_group_name_H-M   'P 1'
#
loop_
_entity.id
_entity.type
_entity.pdbx_description
1 polymer ?
#
loop_
_entity_poly.entity_id
_entity_poly.type
_entity_poly.pdbx_seq_one_letter_code
_entity_poly.pdbx_strand_id
1 'polypeptide(L)'
;MAAITQSQLEKPASWRDNLKITRSGVIAVLFVLLGIWMVTGAISMDTATQTRLTFGSGVPDVTVSTQPYTLIVGILYALIGAISLIGIGGKRARTLTLYGGGILLIPTVLIVAAANNSINVTVMLQVSLRLSTPIVMGALAGIWCERAGVVNIAIEGMMLTGACFGFTVFTLLLG
;
A
#
# COMPACT_ATOMS: atom_id res chain seq x y z
N MET A 1 19.08 43.67 -44.20
CA MET A 1 18.84 42.26 -43.81
C MET A 1 19.34 42.11 -42.37
N ALA A 2 18.49 42.46 -41.40
CA ALA A 2 18.86 42.49 -39.99
C ALA A 2 18.83 41.07 -39.40
N ALA A 3 19.96 40.60 -38.87
CA ALA A 3 20.08 39.31 -38.23
C ALA A 3 19.25 39.31 -36.93
N ILE A 4 18.20 38.48 -36.90
CA ILE A 4 17.43 38.23 -35.69
C ILE A 4 18.38 37.57 -34.68
N THR A 5 18.64 38.27 -33.58
CA THR A 5 19.50 37.80 -32.48
C THR A 5 18.84 36.57 -31.85
N GLN A 6 19.60 35.48 -31.63
CA GLN A 6 19.09 34.18 -31.16
C GLN A 6 18.29 34.24 -29.84
N SER A 7 18.38 35.33 -29.07
CA SER A 7 17.58 35.55 -27.85
C SER A 7 16.07 35.62 -28.11
N GLN A 8 15.64 35.87 -29.35
CA GLN A 8 14.22 35.93 -29.72
C GLN A 8 13.61 34.56 -30.05
N LEU A 9 14.40 33.47 -30.05
CA LEU A 9 13.95 32.11 -30.36
C LEU A 9 13.76 31.23 -29.11
N GLU A 10 14.05 31.72 -27.91
CA GLU A 10 13.79 30.95 -26.68
C GLU A 10 12.30 30.95 -26.38
N LYS A 11 11.67 29.79 -26.68
CA LYS A 11 10.28 29.49 -26.37
C LYS A 11 10.05 29.78 -24.87
N PRO A 12 9.06 30.61 -24.48
CA PRO A 12 8.81 30.88 -23.07
C PRO A 12 8.54 29.55 -22.37
N ALA A 13 9.29 29.28 -21.29
CA ALA A 13 9.17 28.04 -20.53
C ALA A 13 7.69 27.81 -20.18
N SER A 14 7.09 26.77 -20.76
CA SER A 14 5.69 26.46 -20.55
C SER A 14 5.53 25.92 -19.14
N TRP A 15 4.45 26.27 -18.42
CA TRP A 15 4.22 25.75 -17.07
C TRP A 15 4.26 24.21 -17.04
N ARG A 16 3.92 23.58 -18.16
CA ARG A 16 3.94 22.12 -18.37
C ARG A 16 5.33 21.52 -18.29
N ASP A 17 6.37 22.26 -18.66
CA ASP A 17 7.77 21.78 -18.67
C ASP A 17 8.36 21.69 -17.25
N ASN A 18 7.75 22.39 -16.29
CA ASN A 18 8.14 22.38 -14.88
C ASN A 18 7.41 21.31 -14.04
N LEU A 19 6.32 20.73 -14.56
CA LEU A 19 5.57 19.66 -13.89
C LEU A 19 6.21 18.29 -14.14
N LYS A 20 7.32 18.01 -13.46
CA LYS A 20 7.93 16.67 -13.46
C LYS A 20 7.19 15.77 -12.47
N ILE A 21 6.22 15.00 -12.95
CA ILE A 21 5.54 13.98 -12.15
C ILE A 21 6.57 12.91 -11.76
N THR A 22 6.96 12.92 -10.50
CA THR A 22 7.85 11.90 -9.93
C THR A 22 7.02 10.81 -9.27
N ARG A 23 7.49 9.54 -9.32
CA ARG A 23 6.81 8.42 -8.65
C ARG A 23 6.56 8.69 -7.17
N SER A 24 7.56 9.24 -6.49
CA SER A 24 7.44 9.68 -5.10
C SER A 24 6.51 10.88 -4.92
N GLY A 25 6.22 11.65 -5.97
CA GLY A 25 5.26 12.76 -5.95
C GLY A 25 3.84 12.23 -5.96
N VAL A 26 3.57 11.26 -6.83
CA VAL A 26 2.28 10.57 -6.88
C VAL A 26 1.96 9.92 -5.53
N ILE A 27 2.91 9.18 -4.95
CA ILE A 27 2.73 8.54 -3.64
C ILE A 27 2.47 9.58 -2.54
N ALA A 28 3.19 10.70 -2.55
CA ALA A 28 2.98 11.76 -1.57
C ALA A 28 1.59 12.41 -1.71
N VAL A 29 1.10 12.65 -2.94
CA VAL A 29 -0.28 13.10 -3.17
C VAL A 29 -1.29 12.10 -2.62
N LEU A 30 -1.10 10.80 -2.85
CA LEU A 30 -1.98 9.76 -2.30
C LEU A 30 -2.04 9.80 -0.76
N PHE A 31 -0.91 9.99 -0.08
CA PHE A 31 -0.89 10.14 1.37
C PHE A 31 -1.62 11.40 1.85
N VAL A 32 -1.52 12.52 1.13
CA VAL A 32 -2.31 13.72 1.46
C VAL A 32 -3.80 13.44 1.32
N LEU A 33 -4.22 12.88 0.18
CA LEU A 33 -5.63 12.58 -0.08
C LEU A 33 -6.19 11.59 0.95
N LEU A 34 -5.44 10.53 1.25
CA LEU A 34 -5.80 9.53 2.26
C LEU A 34 -5.88 10.17 3.65
N GLY A 35 -4.93 11.03 4.02
CA GLY A 35 -4.95 11.77 5.28
C GLY A 35 -6.18 12.67 5.42
N ILE A 36 -6.53 13.43 4.38
CA ILE A 36 -7.74 14.28 4.37
C ILE A 36 -9.02 13.43 4.49
N TRP A 37 -9.10 12.33 3.73
CA TRP A 37 -10.23 11.40 3.81
C TRP A 37 -10.37 10.79 5.21
N MET A 38 -9.26 10.42 5.85
CA MET A 38 -9.26 9.91 7.21
C MET A 38 -9.68 10.96 8.24
N VAL A 39 -9.19 12.19 8.15
CA VAL A 39 -9.56 13.26 9.08
C VAL A 39 -11.04 13.59 8.97
N THR A 40 -11.54 13.75 7.75
CA THR A 40 -12.97 14.00 7.52
C THR A 40 -13.84 12.83 7.98
N GLY A 41 -13.41 11.60 7.71
CA GLY A 41 -14.05 10.39 8.25
C GLY A 41 -14.07 10.36 9.77
N ALA A 42 -12.95 10.63 10.44
CA ALA A 42 -12.83 10.61 11.90
C ALA A 42 -13.73 11.64 12.59
N ILE A 43 -13.90 12.83 12.00
CA ILE A 43 -14.80 13.87 12.53
C ILE A 43 -16.27 13.42 12.45
N SER A 44 -16.62 12.60 11.46
CA SER A 44 -17.98 12.04 11.32
C SER A 44 -18.25 10.80 12.18
N MET A 45 -17.24 10.24 12.85
CA MET A 45 -17.36 9.05 13.71
C MET A 45 -17.73 9.43 15.14
N ASP A 46 -18.54 8.59 15.79
CA ASP A 46 -18.84 8.71 17.21
C ASP A 46 -17.62 8.39 18.07
N THR A 47 -17.48 9.09 19.20
CA THR A 47 -16.36 8.97 20.14
C THR A 47 -16.30 7.60 20.83
N ALA A 48 -17.42 6.88 20.89
CA ALA A 48 -17.50 5.52 21.42
C ALA A 48 -17.04 4.44 20.42
N THR A 49 -16.72 4.80 19.17
CA THR A 49 -16.32 3.82 18.15
C THR A 49 -15.00 3.14 18.53
N GLN A 50 -15.05 1.83 18.71
CA GLN A 50 -13.90 1.01 19.09
C GLN A 50 -13.66 -0.12 18.09
N THR A 51 -12.40 -0.48 17.93
CA THR A 51 -11.97 -1.66 17.16
C THR A 51 -11.36 -2.66 18.13
N ARG A 52 -11.79 -3.91 18.06
CA ARG A 52 -11.26 -5.00 18.91
C ARG A 52 -10.38 -5.94 18.10
N LEU A 53 -9.10 -6.01 18.45
CA LEU A 53 -8.12 -6.91 17.83
C LEU A 53 -8.03 -8.17 18.68
N THR A 54 -8.37 -9.32 18.07
CA THR A 54 -8.35 -10.63 18.73
C THR A 54 -7.21 -11.48 18.19
N PHE A 55 -6.63 -12.33 19.04
CA PHE A 55 -5.41 -13.11 18.71
C PHE A 55 -5.60 -14.63 18.81
N GLY A 56 -6.82 -15.08 19.10
CA GLY A 56 -7.15 -16.50 19.29
C GLY A 56 -7.57 -16.82 20.72
N SER A 57 -7.93 -18.08 20.95
CA SER A 57 -8.39 -18.53 22.28
C SER A 57 -7.27 -18.42 23.31
N GLY A 58 -7.56 -17.77 24.44
CA GLY A 58 -6.64 -17.67 25.58
C GLY A 58 -5.67 -16.49 25.54
N VAL A 59 -5.73 -15.63 24.51
CA VAL A 59 -4.96 -14.38 24.44
C VAL A 59 -5.90 -13.19 24.69
N PRO A 60 -5.56 -12.24 25.58
CA PRO A 60 -6.38 -11.05 25.81
C PRO A 60 -6.59 -10.21 24.54
N ASP A 61 -7.82 -9.72 24.36
CA ASP A 61 -8.16 -8.83 23.25
C ASP A 61 -7.60 -7.42 23.48
N VAL A 62 -7.15 -6.78 22.39
CA VAL A 62 -6.67 -5.39 22.41
C VAL A 62 -7.76 -4.49 21.82
N THR A 63 -8.34 -3.61 22.64
CA THR A 63 -9.31 -2.61 22.18
C THR A 63 -8.60 -1.28 21.91
N VAL A 64 -8.88 -0.71 20.74
CA VAL A 64 -8.34 0.59 20.32
C VAL A 64 -9.52 1.50 20.00
N SER A 65 -9.53 2.70 20.59
CA SER A 65 -10.52 3.72 20.23
C SER A 65 -10.24 4.21 18.81
N THR A 66 -11.15 3.93 17.88
CA THR A 66 -10.95 4.10 16.44
C THR A 66 -10.97 5.56 16.04
N GLN A 67 -11.81 6.38 16.67
CA GLN A 67 -11.96 7.80 16.36
C GLN A 67 -10.66 8.61 16.60
N PRO A 68 -10.07 8.64 17.81
CA PRO A 68 -8.83 9.38 18.05
C PRO A 68 -7.65 8.81 17.24
N TYR A 69 -7.61 7.49 17.06
CA TYR A 69 -6.60 6.85 16.22
C TYR A 69 -6.65 7.35 14.77
N THR A 70 -7.85 7.34 14.16
CA THR A 70 -8.05 7.75 12.76
C THR A 70 -7.74 9.23 12.57
N LEU A 71 -8.09 10.07 13.55
CA LEU A 71 -7.78 11.49 13.51
C LEU A 71 -6.27 11.76 13.56
N ILE A 72 -5.57 11.18 14.54
CA ILE A 72 -4.12 11.38 14.74
C ILE A 72 -3.35 10.86 13.52
N VAL A 73 -3.65 9.65 13.07
CA VAL A 73 -2.97 9.04 11.93
C VAL A 73 -3.34 9.73 10.61
N GLY A 74 -4.57 10.22 10.45
CA GLY A 74 -4.99 11.01 9.30
C GLY A 74 -4.21 12.33 9.18
N ILE A 75 -4.04 13.05 10.29
CA ILE A 75 -3.19 14.25 10.34
C ILE A 75 -1.74 13.87 10.01
N LEU A 76 -1.21 12.79 10.59
CA LEU A 76 0.14 12.33 10.31
C LEU A 76 0.35 12.04 8.81
N TYR A 77 -0.60 11.36 8.14
CA TYR A 77 -0.51 11.11 6.69
C TYR A 77 -0.57 12.39 5.86
N ALA A 78 -1.42 13.35 6.23
CA ALA A 78 -1.47 14.64 5.57
C ALA A 78 -0.13 15.38 5.70
N LEU A 79 0.49 15.35 6.89
CA LEU A 79 1.80 15.94 7.15
C LEU A 79 2.92 15.22 6.38
N ILE A 80 2.97 13.89 6.42
CA ILE A 80 3.95 13.08 5.67
C ILE A 80 3.86 13.37 4.17
N GLY A 81 2.65 13.40 3.63
CA GLY A 81 2.39 13.71 2.24
C GLY A 81 2.82 15.13 1.88
N ALA A 82 2.45 16.13 2.70
CA ALA A 82 2.80 17.53 2.48
C ALA A 82 4.33 17.77 2.54
N ILE A 83 5.00 17.25 3.56
CA ILE A 83 6.47 17.35 3.71
C ILE A 83 7.17 16.69 2.51
N SER A 84 6.68 15.53 2.07
CA SER A 84 7.21 14.80 0.92
C SER A 84 7.01 15.53 -0.42
N LEU A 85 5.96 16.35 -0.55
CA LEU A 85 5.69 17.18 -1.73
C LEU A 85 6.55 18.44 -1.76
N ILE A 86 6.70 19.12 -0.61
CA ILE A 86 7.51 20.34 -0.49
C ILE A 86 9.01 20.00 -0.65
N GLY A 87 9.41 18.76 -0.38
CA GLY A 87 10.78 18.29 -0.59
C GLY A 87 11.75 18.67 0.53
N ILE A 88 11.22 18.92 1.73
CA ILE A 88 12.00 19.25 2.92
C ILE A 88 12.89 18.03 3.28
N GLY A 89 14.19 18.27 3.52
CA GLY A 89 15.14 17.22 3.94
C GLY A 89 15.76 16.38 2.81
N GLY A 90 15.52 16.74 1.53
CA GLY A 90 16.15 16.10 0.38
C GLY A 90 15.64 14.69 0.06
N LYS A 91 16.32 14.00 -0.86
CA LYS A 91 15.84 12.71 -1.42
C LYS A 91 15.74 11.60 -0.39
N ARG A 92 16.71 11.49 0.54
CA ARG A 92 16.74 10.42 1.55
C ARG A 92 15.65 10.59 2.60
N ALA A 93 15.46 11.79 3.13
CA ALA A 93 14.42 12.06 4.11
C ALA A 93 13.04 11.75 3.53
N ARG A 94 12.76 12.23 2.32
CA ARG A 94 11.50 11.93 1.60
C ARG A 94 11.24 10.43 1.48
N THR A 95 12.23 9.66 1.08
CA THR A 95 12.10 8.20 0.97
C THR A 95 11.81 7.56 2.32
N LEU A 96 12.52 7.95 3.37
CA LEU A 96 12.29 7.43 4.73
C LEU A 96 10.90 7.78 5.27
N THR A 97 10.44 9.02 5.07
CA THR A 97 9.12 9.46 5.52
C THR A 97 8.01 8.68 4.81
N LEU A 98 8.14 8.45 3.49
CA LEU A 98 7.17 7.66 2.73
C LEU A 98 7.18 6.17 3.12
N TYR A 99 8.34 5.59 3.44
CA TYR A 99 8.39 4.23 3.98
C TYR A 99 7.76 4.14 5.36
N GLY A 100 8.01 5.12 6.24
CA GLY A 100 7.36 5.20 7.55
C GLY A 100 5.84 5.26 7.43
N GLY A 101 5.31 6.09 6.52
CA GLY A 101 3.88 6.12 6.19
C GLY A 101 3.37 4.80 5.60
N GLY A 102 4.14 4.17 4.73
CA GLY A 102 3.79 2.87 4.15
C GLY A 102 3.66 1.75 5.19
N ILE A 103 4.54 1.72 6.19
CA ILE A 103 4.47 0.74 7.29
C ILE A 103 3.22 0.98 8.14
N LEU A 104 2.91 2.25 8.43
CA LEU A 104 1.73 2.62 9.21
C LEU A 104 0.41 2.25 8.51
N LEU A 105 0.42 2.03 7.19
CA LEU A 105 -0.77 1.71 6.42
C LEU A 105 -1.45 0.43 6.91
N ILE A 106 -0.67 -0.59 7.27
CA ILE A 106 -1.17 -1.88 7.73
C ILE A 106 -2.04 -1.74 9.00
N PRO A 107 -1.54 -1.22 10.13
CA PRO A 107 -2.38 -1.03 11.32
C PRO A 107 -3.52 -0.06 11.06
N THR A 108 -3.34 0.92 10.17
CA THR A 108 -4.41 1.86 9.81
C THR A 108 -5.59 1.14 9.19
N VAL A 109 -5.32 0.31 8.17
CA VAL A 109 -6.36 -0.45 7.47
C VAL A 109 -7.05 -1.41 8.44
N LEU A 110 -6.30 -2.11 9.31
CA LEU A 110 -6.88 -3.02 10.28
C LEU A 110 -7.82 -2.31 11.27
N ILE A 111 -7.44 -1.13 11.77
CA ILE A 111 -8.23 -0.40 12.77
C ILE A 111 -9.47 0.25 12.14
N VAL A 112 -9.30 0.94 11.01
CA VAL A 112 -10.39 1.67 10.35
C VAL A 112 -11.40 0.72 9.69
N ALA A 113 -10.95 -0.37 9.07
CA ALA A 113 -11.85 -1.33 8.41
C ALA A 113 -12.72 -2.12 9.40
N ALA A 114 -12.28 -2.25 10.65
CA ALA A 114 -13.02 -2.91 11.72
C ALA A 114 -13.60 -1.94 12.75
N ALA A 115 -13.89 -0.69 12.36
CA ALA A 115 -14.61 0.24 13.21
C ALA A 115 -15.93 -0.39 13.70
N ASN A 116 -16.16 -0.39 15.01
CA ASN A 116 -17.29 -1.05 15.69
C ASN A 116 -17.37 -2.58 15.50
N ASN A 117 -16.29 -3.21 15.05
CA ASN A 117 -16.22 -4.65 14.86
C ASN A 117 -14.93 -5.22 15.47
N SER A 118 -14.80 -6.55 15.45
CA SER A 118 -13.61 -7.26 15.85
C SER A 118 -12.95 -7.97 14.67
N ILE A 119 -11.62 -7.84 14.58
CA ILE A 119 -10.80 -8.58 13.62
C ILE A 119 -9.89 -9.56 14.37
N ASN A 120 -9.84 -10.80 13.87
CA ASN A 120 -8.86 -11.78 14.31
C ASN A 120 -7.56 -11.61 13.50
N VAL A 121 -6.54 -11.03 14.14
CA VAL A 121 -5.26 -10.71 13.50
C VAL A 121 -4.53 -12.00 13.06
N THR A 122 -4.63 -13.06 13.87
CA THR A 122 -4.00 -14.36 13.57
C THR A 122 -4.58 -14.98 12.30
N VAL A 123 -5.91 -14.99 12.16
CA VAL A 123 -6.58 -15.50 10.95
C VAL A 123 -6.26 -14.62 9.75
N MET A 124 -6.25 -13.29 9.91
CA MET A 124 -5.91 -12.37 8.82
C MET A 124 -4.48 -12.59 8.32
N LEU A 125 -3.52 -12.82 9.22
CA LEU A 125 -2.14 -13.12 8.85
C LEU A 125 -2.04 -14.47 8.13
N GLN A 126 -2.70 -15.51 8.64
CA GLN A 126 -2.73 -16.83 8.01
C GLN A 126 -3.31 -16.78 6.60
N VAL A 127 -4.44 -16.09 6.41
CA VAL A 127 -5.08 -15.94 5.10
C VAL A 127 -4.19 -15.12 4.16
N SER A 128 -3.59 -14.04 4.65
CA SER A 128 -2.68 -13.19 3.86
C SER A 128 -1.47 -13.98 3.36
N LEU A 129 -0.85 -14.80 4.21
CA LEU A 129 0.27 -15.66 3.81
C LEU A 129 -0.16 -16.73 2.81
N ARG A 130 -1.31 -17.38 3.02
CA ARG A 130 -1.82 -18.40 2.10
C ARG A 130 -2.09 -17.82 0.71
N LEU A 131 -2.66 -16.61 0.64
CA LEU A 131 -2.97 -15.94 -0.62
C LEU A 131 -1.72 -15.35 -1.31
N SER A 132 -0.73 -14.89 -0.54
CA SER A 132 0.50 -14.31 -1.11
C SER A 132 1.48 -15.36 -1.62
N THR A 133 1.51 -16.55 -1.02
CA THR A 133 2.40 -17.66 -1.40
C THR A 133 2.41 -17.96 -2.90
N PRO A 134 1.26 -18.21 -3.57
CA PRO A 134 1.25 -18.49 -5.02
C PRO A 134 1.78 -17.32 -5.85
N ILE A 135 1.50 -16.07 -5.44
CA ILE A 135 1.98 -14.87 -6.14
C ILE A 135 3.50 -14.78 -6.08
N VAL A 136 4.10 -15.00 -4.90
CA VAL A 136 5.56 -15.00 -4.72
C VAL A 136 6.20 -16.14 -5.52
N MET A 137 5.62 -17.34 -5.49
CA MET A 137 6.11 -18.48 -6.25
C MET A 137 6.05 -18.25 -7.77
N GLY A 138 4.97 -17.64 -8.26
CA GLY A 138 4.85 -17.25 -9.67
C GLY A 138 5.88 -16.18 -10.09
N ALA A 139 6.09 -15.17 -9.25
CA ALA A 139 7.10 -14.14 -9.50
C ALA A 139 8.53 -14.71 -9.53
N LEU A 140 8.86 -15.59 -8.58
CA LEU A 140 10.15 -16.29 -8.57
C LEU A 140 10.32 -17.10 -9.84
N ALA A 141 9.35 -17.92 -10.21
CA ALA A 141 9.44 -18.77 -11.39
C ALA A 141 9.58 -17.94 -12.69
N GLY A 142 8.96 -16.76 -12.78
CA GLY A 142 9.20 -15.79 -13.85
C GLY A 142 10.65 -15.33 -13.95
N ILE A 143 11.29 -14.97 -12.82
CA ILE A 143 12.71 -14.58 -12.77
C ILE A 143 13.63 -15.72 -13.25
N TRP A 144 13.30 -16.97 -12.91
CA TRP A 144 14.05 -18.14 -13.39
C TRP A 144 13.87 -18.36 -14.91
N CYS A 145 12.65 -18.19 -15.42
CA CYS A 145 12.32 -18.28 -16.83
C CYS A 145 13.06 -17.25 -17.69
N GLU A 146 13.19 -16.01 -17.22
CA GLU A 146 13.98 -14.97 -17.89
C GLU A 146 15.45 -15.38 -18.06
N ARG A 147 16.04 -16.04 -17.05
CA ARG A 147 17.42 -16.56 -17.15
C ARG A 147 17.58 -17.71 -18.15
N ALA A 148 16.52 -18.49 -18.36
CA ALA A 148 16.50 -19.57 -19.34
C ALA A 148 16.24 -19.07 -20.76
N GLY A 149 15.92 -17.78 -20.94
CA GLY A 149 15.53 -17.23 -22.24
C GLY A 149 14.16 -17.72 -22.73
N VAL A 150 13.33 -18.27 -21.84
CA VAL A 150 12.01 -18.85 -22.17
C VAL A 150 10.93 -18.12 -21.39
N VAL A 151 10.04 -17.42 -22.09
CA VAL A 151 8.90 -16.76 -21.46
C VAL A 151 7.74 -17.74 -21.34
N ASN A 152 7.41 -18.15 -20.11
CA ASN A 152 6.34 -19.10 -19.85
C ASN A 152 5.04 -18.40 -19.41
N ILE A 153 4.12 -18.19 -20.36
CA ILE A 153 2.81 -17.58 -20.08
C ILE A 153 1.87 -18.55 -19.34
N ALA A 154 2.12 -19.86 -19.42
CA ALA A 154 1.29 -20.88 -18.79
C ALA A 154 1.62 -21.13 -17.30
N ILE A 155 2.49 -20.32 -16.68
CA ILE A 155 3.00 -20.54 -15.33
C ILE A 155 1.90 -20.54 -14.26
N GLU A 156 0.93 -19.64 -14.40
CA GLU A 156 -0.24 -19.58 -13.53
C GLU A 156 -1.13 -20.82 -13.72
N GLY A 157 -1.30 -21.26 -14.97
CA GLY A 157 -2.05 -22.47 -15.31
C GLY A 157 -1.42 -23.74 -14.74
N MET A 158 -0.10 -23.88 -14.80
CA MET A 158 0.61 -25.03 -14.20
C MET A 158 0.49 -25.03 -12.67
N MET A 159 0.56 -23.86 -12.03
CA MET A 159 0.38 -23.73 -10.59
C MET A 159 -1.05 -24.10 -10.15
N LEU A 160 -2.07 -23.59 -10.85
CA LEU A 160 -3.48 -23.93 -10.59
C LEU A 160 -3.77 -25.43 -10.85
N THR A 161 -3.21 -25.98 -11.93
CA THR A 161 -3.33 -27.41 -12.25
C THR A 161 -2.71 -28.27 -11.14
N GLY A 162 -1.50 -27.93 -10.68
CA GLY A 162 -0.86 -28.59 -9.55
C GLY A 162 -1.65 -28.49 -8.24
N ALA A 163 -2.21 -27.32 -7.94
CA ALA A 163 -3.07 -27.12 -6.77
C ALA A 163 -4.36 -27.97 -6.85
N CYS A 164 -4.99 -28.03 -8.02
CA CYS A 164 -6.20 -28.84 -8.25
C CYS A 164 -5.93 -30.34 -8.04
N PHE A 165 -4.91 -30.87 -8.69
CA PHE A 165 -4.54 -32.28 -8.53
C PHE A 165 -4.10 -32.58 -7.10
N GLY A 166 -3.30 -31.71 -6.47
CA GLY A 166 -2.88 -31.87 -5.07
C GLY A 166 -4.06 -31.93 -4.09
N PHE A 167 -5.02 -31.02 -4.23
CA PHE A 167 -6.24 -31.02 -3.42
C PHE A 167 -7.12 -32.25 -3.68
N THR A 168 -7.26 -32.66 -4.94
CA THR A 168 -8.03 -33.85 -5.33
C THR A 168 -7.42 -35.12 -4.74
N VAL A 169 -6.09 -35.27 -4.83
CA VAL A 169 -5.37 -36.41 -4.26
C VAL A 169 -5.47 -36.41 -2.73
N PHE A 170 -5.27 -35.26 -2.07
CA PHE A 170 -5.44 -35.14 -0.62
C PHE A 170 -6.85 -35.57 -0.20
N THR A 171 -7.88 -35.04 -0.87
CA THR A 171 -9.29 -35.34 -0.55
C THR A 171 -9.66 -36.79 -0.81
N LEU A 172 -9.11 -37.43 -1.85
CA LEU A 172 -9.47 -38.82 -2.21
C LEU A 172 -8.67 -39.88 -1.44
N LEU A 173 -7.43 -39.58 -1.02
CA LEU A 173 -6.54 -40.57 -0.39
C LEU A 173 -6.31 -40.35 1.11
N LEU A 174 -6.43 -39.11 1.61
CA LEU A 174 -6.07 -38.73 2.98
C LEU A 174 -7.21 -38.06 3.76
N GLY A 175 -8.26 -37.61 3.07
CA GLY A 175 -9.48 -37.04 3.63
C GLY A 175 -10.60 -38.08 3.73
#